data_AF-A0A803PT48-F1
#
_entry.id   AF-A0A803PT48-F1
#
_cell.length_a   1.000
_cell.length_b   1.000
_cell.length_c   1.000
_cell.angle_alpha   90.00
_cell.angle_beta   90.00
_cell.angle_gamma   90.00
#
_symmetry.space_group_name_H-M   'P 1'
#
loop_
_entity.id
_entity.type
_entity.pdbx_description
1 polymer ?
#
loop_
_entity_poly.entity_id
_entity_poly.type
_entity_poly.pdbx_seq_one_letter_code
_entity_poly.pdbx_strand_id
1 'polypeptide(L)'
;MKRAPVDDLGAVAAAAAAVNGSLKKPVFLTKAQREQLALQRRQDEFEDQKRRQHLLLSQARSERGIGKMRRRRDRARIEKLAERERDKELEAIKEQYLGSKKPKKRVIKPSEKFRFSFDWENTEDTSRDMNSLYQNPHEAQLLFGRGFRAGMDRREQKKLAAKNEKELRDEIRKKEGIEERPEEAAAQKLKEEAADIEDFNISYKGSRLPRPMRSWPESKLNPDLLKAVERAGYKKPSPIQMAAIPLGLQQRDVIGIAETGSGKTAAFVLPMLTYISRLPPISEENEAEGPYAVVMAPTRELAQQIEDETMKFAHYMGIKVVSIVGGQSIEEQGFKIRQGCEVVIATPGRLIDCLERRYAVLNQCNYVVLDEADRMIDMGFEPQVCYYAPAVERLARKYLRNPVVVTIGTAGKATELITQNVVMTKESEKLNRLQRLLDELGDKTAIVFVNTKKNADHVAKNLDRSGYRVTTLHGGKSQEQREISLEGFRTKRYNVLVATDVAGRGIDIPDVAHVINYDMPGNIEMYTHRIGRTGRAGKTGVASTFLTMHDTDVFYDLKQMLISSNSPVPHELAKHEASKFKPGSIPDRPPRRNDTVFAH
;
A
#
# COMPACT_ATOMS: atom_id res chain seq x y z
N MET A 1 -25.47 -8.37 -17.18
CA MET A 1 -25.43 -8.05 -15.74
C MET A 1 -26.21 -6.77 -15.50
N LYS A 2 -27.48 -6.89 -15.09
CA LYS A 2 -28.22 -5.83 -14.38
C LYS A 2 -28.73 -6.49 -13.11
N ARG A 3 -28.36 -5.92 -11.97
CA ARG A 3 -28.63 -6.45 -10.63
C ARG A 3 -30.14 -6.51 -10.39
N ALA A 4 -30.62 -7.62 -9.85
CA ALA A 4 -31.97 -7.74 -9.30
C ALA A 4 -32.07 -6.90 -8.01
N PRO A 5 -33.21 -6.25 -7.70
CA PRO A 5 -33.42 -5.63 -6.40
C PRO A 5 -33.75 -6.71 -5.37
N VAL A 6 -33.01 -6.65 -4.26
CA VAL A 6 -33.24 -7.43 -3.05
C VAL A 6 -34.17 -6.60 -2.18
N ASP A 7 -35.47 -6.86 -2.24
CA ASP A 7 -36.45 -6.27 -1.32
C ASP A 7 -37.68 -7.20 -1.25
N ASP A 8 -37.58 -8.28 -0.46
CA ASP A 8 -38.79 -8.97 0.02
C ASP A 8 -38.56 -9.78 1.32
N LEU A 9 -37.78 -9.21 2.25
CA LEU A 9 -37.64 -9.74 3.62
C LEU A 9 -38.52 -8.98 4.64
N GLY A 10 -39.15 -7.87 4.23
CA GLY A 10 -40.04 -7.07 5.07
C GLY A 10 -41.50 -7.53 5.09
N ALA A 11 -42.00 -8.14 4.02
CA ALA A 11 -43.41 -8.54 3.93
C ALA A 11 -43.75 -9.79 4.76
N VAL A 12 -42.79 -10.69 4.96
CA VAL A 12 -42.98 -11.93 5.73
C VAL A 12 -43.04 -11.66 7.24
N ALA A 13 -42.36 -10.61 7.71
CA ALA A 13 -42.42 -10.19 9.12
C ALA A 13 -43.74 -9.47 9.48
N ALA A 14 -44.36 -8.75 8.52
CA ALA A 14 -45.63 -8.05 8.73
C ALA A 14 -46.83 -9.01 8.85
N ALA A 15 -46.80 -10.16 8.17
CA ALA A 15 -47.87 -11.16 8.24
C ALA A 15 -47.84 -11.96 9.56
N ALA A 16 -46.67 -12.15 10.17
CA ALA A 16 -46.52 -12.85 11.45
C ALA A 16 -47.00 -12.02 12.65
N ALA A 17 -47.05 -10.69 12.53
CA ALA A 17 -47.49 -9.78 13.59
C ALA A 17 -49.03 -9.64 13.70
N ALA A 18 -49.80 -10.11 12.71
CA ALA A 18 -51.26 -9.97 12.67
C ALA A 18 -52.05 -11.15 13.29
N VAL A 19 -51.36 -12.19 13.79
CA VAL A 19 -52.02 -13.42 14.30
C VAL A 19 -52.39 -13.34 15.79
N ASN A 20 -51.98 -12.30 16.52
CA ASN A 20 -52.34 -12.11 17.94
C ASN A 20 -53.55 -11.18 18.13
N GLY A 21 -54.63 -11.40 17.36
CA GLY A 21 -55.87 -10.64 17.42
C GLY A 21 -57.08 -11.48 17.85
N SER A 22 -57.45 -11.37 19.13
CA SER A 22 -58.75 -11.75 19.73
C SER A 22 -59.37 -13.09 19.31
N LEU A 23 -59.27 -14.12 20.18
CA LEU A 23 -60.17 -15.27 20.14
C LEU A 23 -61.60 -14.81 20.49
N LYS A 24 -62.35 -14.36 19.47
CA LYS A 24 -63.79 -14.12 19.57
C LYS A 24 -64.48 -15.46 19.85
N LYS A 25 -65.45 -15.46 20.78
CA LYS A 25 -66.23 -16.64 21.19
C LYS A 25 -66.74 -17.40 19.95
N PRO A 26 -66.67 -18.75 19.93
CA PRO A 26 -67.15 -19.53 18.80
C PRO A 26 -68.66 -19.33 18.62
N VAL A 27 -69.06 -18.84 17.45
CA VAL A 27 -70.47 -18.66 17.07
C VAL A 27 -71.05 -20.02 16.70
N PHE A 28 -72.16 -20.39 17.32
CA PHE A 28 -72.84 -21.65 17.02
C PHE A 28 -73.50 -21.58 15.64
N LEU A 29 -72.98 -22.36 14.70
CA LEU A 29 -73.54 -22.53 13.37
C LEU A 29 -74.43 -23.77 13.33
N THR A 30 -75.61 -23.66 12.73
CA THR A 30 -76.49 -24.81 12.50
C THR A 30 -75.82 -25.85 11.59
N LYS A 31 -76.27 -27.12 11.65
CA LYS A 31 -75.65 -28.21 10.87
C LYS A 31 -75.64 -27.91 9.36
N ALA A 32 -76.75 -27.39 8.82
CA ALA A 32 -76.87 -27.01 7.42
C ALA A 32 -75.90 -25.88 7.02
N GLN A 33 -75.74 -24.87 7.87
CA GLN A 33 -74.79 -23.77 7.62
C GLN A 33 -73.33 -24.23 7.68
N ARG A 34 -73.00 -25.18 8.56
CA ARG A 34 -71.66 -25.80 8.59
C ARG A 34 -71.38 -26.62 7.34
N GLU A 35 -72.37 -27.37 6.85
CA GLU A 35 -72.24 -28.13 5.61
C GLU A 35 -72.05 -27.22 4.39
N GLN A 36 -72.78 -26.11 4.30
CA GLN A 36 -72.60 -25.13 3.22
C GLN A 36 -71.23 -24.44 3.29
N LEU A 37 -70.79 -24.01 4.48
CA LEU A 37 -69.48 -23.38 4.64
C LEU A 37 -68.33 -24.35 4.34
N ALA A 38 -68.49 -25.64 4.68
CA ALA A 38 -67.53 -26.68 4.36
C ALA A 38 -67.47 -26.97 2.85
N LEU A 39 -68.63 -26.96 2.17
CA LEU A 39 -68.71 -27.07 0.71
C LEU A 39 -68.03 -25.89 0.02
N GLN A 40 -68.26 -24.67 0.51
CA GLN A 40 -67.66 -23.46 -0.05
C GLN A 40 -66.13 -23.45 0.15
N ARG A 41 -65.64 -23.83 1.33
CA ARG A 41 -64.21 -24.02 1.57
C ARG A 41 -63.58 -25.08 0.67
N ARG A 42 -64.27 -26.20 0.44
CA ARG A 42 -63.81 -27.22 -0.52
C ARG A 42 -63.73 -26.70 -1.95
N GLN A 43 -64.68 -25.86 -2.35
CA GLN A 43 -64.67 -25.23 -3.67
C GLN A 43 -63.50 -24.24 -3.80
N ASP A 44 -63.27 -23.43 -2.77
CA ASP A 44 -62.16 -22.47 -2.74
C ASP A 44 -60.79 -23.18 -2.74
N GLU A 45 -60.64 -24.24 -1.94
CA GLU A 45 -59.42 -25.07 -1.92
C GLU A 45 -59.16 -25.73 -3.28
N PHE A 46 -60.21 -26.18 -3.97
CA PHE A 46 -60.11 -26.78 -5.29
C PHE A 46 -59.72 -25.74 -6.36
N GLU A 47 -60.31 -24.54 -6.32
CA GLU A 47 -59.95 -23.39 -7.15
C GLU A 47 -58.47 -22.98 -6.95
N ASP A 48 -58.01 -22.92 -5.70
CA ASP A 48 -56.63 -22.57 -5.37
C ASP A 48 -55.63 -23.65 -5.80
N GLN A 49 -55.99 -24.93 -5.66
CA GLN A 49 -55.20 -26.04 -6.19
C GLN A 49 -55.07 -25.93 -7.71
N LYS A 50 -56.18 -25.62 -8.40
CA LYS A 50 -56.21 -25.45 -9.85
C LYS A 50 -55.37 -24.25 -10.30
N ARG A 51 -55.41 -23.13 -9.57
CA ARG A 51 -54.54 -21.96 -9.82
C ARG A 51 -53.07 -22.27 -9.61
N ARG A 52 -52.70 -22.95 -8.52
CA ARG A 52 -51.31 -23.37 -8.26
C ARG A 52 -50.79 -24.31 -9.33
N GLN A 53 -51.60 -25.28 -9.75
CA GLN A 53 -51.23 -26.22 -10.80
C GLN A 53 -51.04 -25.48 -12.14
N HIS A 54 -51.91 -24.53 -12.47
CA HIS A 54 -51.79 -23.70 -13.66
C HIS A 54 -50.55 -22.78 -13.63
N LEU A 55 -50.21 -22.21 -12.46
CA LEU A 55 -49.02 -21.37 -12.26
C LEU A 55 -47.72 -22.18 -12.41
N LEU A 56 -47.66 -23.37 -11.82
CA LEU A 56 -46.53 -24.30 -11.97
C LEU A 56 -46.33 -24.73 -13.43
N LEU A 57 -47.42 -25.02 -14.14
CA LEU A 57 -47.41 -25.33 -15.57
C LEU A 57 -46.93 -24.13 -16.41
N SER A 58 -47.29 -22.90 -16.04
CA SER A 58 -46.87 -21.70 -16.75
C SER A 58 -45.39 -21.37 -16.51
N GLN A 59 -44.89 -21.52 -15.28
CA GLN A 59 -43.47 -21.38 -14.95
C GLN A 59 -42.62 -22.45 -15.65
N ALA A 60 -43.04 -23.71 -15.62
CA ALA A 60 -42.33 -24.79 -16.33
C ALA A 60 -42.31 -24.58 -17.87
N ARG A 61 -43.37 -23.99 -18.44
CA ARG A 61 -43.40 -23.59 -19.87
C ARG A 61 -42.46 -22.41 -20.15
N SER A 62 -42.38 -21.43 -19.26
CA SER A 62 -41.47 -20.29 -19.36
C SER A 62 -40.00 -20.71 -19.29
N GLU A 63 -39.63 -21.55 -18.32
CA GLU A 63 -38.26 -22.08 -18.17
C GLU A 63 -37.84 -22.96 -19.35
N ARG A 64 -38.74 -23.81 -19.86
CA ARG A 64 -38.50 -24.58 -21.09
C ARG A 64 -38.35 -23.67 -22.31
N GLY A 65 -39.09 -22.56 -22.37
CA GLY A 65 -38.99 -21.54 -23.42
C GLY A 65 -37.63 -20.82 -23.41
N ILE A 66 -37.18 -20.37 -22.22
CA ILE A 66 -35.88 -19.71 -22.03
C ILE A 66 -34.73 -20.68 -22.31
N GLY A 67 -34.82 -21.93 -21.84
CA GLY A 67 -33.84 -22.99 -22.10
C GLY A 67 -33.74 -23.36 -23.58
N LYS A 68 -34.88 -23.48 -24.29
CA LYS A 68 -34.91 -23.70 -25.74
C LYS A 68 -34.33 -22.51 -26.52
N MET A 69 -34.63 -21.28 -26.11
CA MET A 69 -34.08 -20.08 -26.76
C MET A 69 -32.57 -19.98 -26.59
N ARG A 70 -32.04 -20.29 -25.41
CA ARG A 70 -30.59 -20.31 -25.13
C ARG A 70 -29.88 -21.40 -25.93
N ARG A 71 -30.40 -22.63 -25.94
CA ARG A 71 -29.88 -23.72 -26.78
C ARG A 71 -29.95 -23.41 -28.28
N ARG A 72 -31.00 -22.74 -28.75
CA ARG A 72 -31.13 -22.31 -30.15
C ARG A 72 -30.10 -21.23 -30.51
N ARG A 73 -29.82 -20.29 -29.59
CA ARG A 73 -28.81 -19.25 -29.76
C ARG A 73 -27.39 -19.85 -29.76
N ASP A 74 -27.12 -20.78 -28.88
CA ASP A 74 -25.82 -21.47 -28.81
C ASP A 74 -25.62 -22.36 -30.05
N ARG A 75 -26.65 -23.08 -30.51
CA ARG A 75 -26.61 -23.87 -31.75
C ARG A 75 -26.39 -23.00 -32.98
N ALA A 76 -27.09 -21.87 -33.09
CA ALA A 76 -26.89 -20.92 -34.19
C ALA A 76 -25.48 -20.28 -34.16
N ARG A 77 -24.90 -20.08 -32.98
CA ARG A 77 -23.51 -19.58 -32.85
C ARG A 77 -22.49 -20.63 -33.32
N ILE A 78 -22.68 -21.89 -32.94
CA ILE A 78 -21.84 -23.01 -33.37
C ILE A 78 -21.95 -23.23 -34.88
N GLU A 79 -23.17 -23.21 -35.42
CA GLU A 79 -23.42 -23.36 -36.85
C GLU A 79 -22.77 -22.25 -37.67
N LYS A 80 -22.87 -20.99 -37.21
CA LYS A 80 -22.21 -19.84 -37.85
C LYS A 80 -20.67 -19.88 -37.74
N LEU A 81 -20.13 -20.48 -36.68
CA LEU A 81 -18.69 -20.72 -36.56
C LEU A 81 -18.24 -21.81 -37.53
N ALA A 82 -18.96 -22.93 -37.61
CA ALA A 82 -18.69 -24.03 -38.53
C ALA A 82 -18.86 -23.63 -40.01
N GLU A 83 -19.78 -22.70 -40.31
CA GLU A 83 -19.93 -22.11 -41.65
C GLU A 83 -18.71 -21.24 -42.02
N ARG A 84 -18.26 -20.38 -41.09
CA ARG A 84 -17.03 -19.59 -41.28
C ARG A 84 -15.76 -20.45 -41.39
N GLU A 85 -15.70 -21.56 -40.68
CA GLU A 85 -14.60 -22.52 -40.78
C GLU A 85 -14.57 -23.18 -42.16
N ARG A 86 -15.74 -23.66 -42.63
CA ARG A 86 -15.88 -24.23 -43.98
C ARG A 86 -15.57 -23.23 -45.09
N ASP A 87 -16.00 -21.98 -44.97
CA ASP A 87 -15.72 -20.95 -45.98
C ASP A 87 -14.21 -20.68 -46.11
N LYS A 88 -13.50 -20.64 -44.98
CA LYS A 88 -12.04 -20.45 -44.96
C LYS A 88 -11.26 -21.69 -45.41
N GLU A 89 -11.75 -22.88 -45.10
CA GLU A 89 -11.20 -24.13 -45.61
C GLU A 89 -11.33 -24.18 -47.15
N LEU A 90 -12.50 -23.81 -47.68
CA LEU A 90 -12.70 -23.68 -49.13
C LEU A 90 -11.82 -22.58 -49.75
N GLU A 91 -11.55 -21.49 -49.03
CA GLU A 91 -10.64 -20.44 -49.46
C GLU A 91 -9.19 -20.93 -49.53
N ALA A 92 -8.74 -21.71 -48.55
CA ALA A 92 -7.42 -22.36 -48.56
C ALA A 92 -7.28 -23.37 -49.71
N ILE A 93 -8.31 -24.18 -49.97
CA ILE A 93 -8.33 -25.12 -51.11
C ILE A 93 -8.28 -24.32 -52.43
N LYS A 94 -9.07 -23.26 -52.57
CA LYS A 94 -9.04 -22.39 -53.76
C LYS A 94 -7.65 -21.78 -53.97
N GLU A 95 -7.02 -21.28 -52.90
CA GLU A 95 -5.67 -20.72 -52.95
C GLU A 95 -4.62 -21.77 -53.40
N GLN A 96 -4.73 -23.01 -52.93
CA GLN A 96 -3.82 -24.11 -53.28
C GLN A 96 -3.91 -24.54 -54.75
N TYR A 97 -5.12 -24.61 -55.32
CA TYR A 97 -5.34 -25.17 -56.67
C TYR A 97 -5.50 -24.12 -57.77
N LEU A 98 -6.06 -22.95 -57.47
CA LEU A 98 -6.31 -21.89 -58.47
C LEU A 98 -5.22 -20.81 -58.48
N GLY A 99 -4.30 -20.83 -57.50
CA GLY A 99 -3.23 -19.85 -57.36
C GLY A 99 -3.76 -18.48 -56.95
N SER A 100 -3.49 -18.05 -55.72
CA SER A 100 -3.87 -16.72 -55.25
C SER A 100 -2.94 -15.63 -55.81
N LYS A 101 -3.48 -14.41 -55.96
CA LYS A 101 -2.64 -13.22 -56.21
C LYS A 101 -1.83 -12.95 -54.94
N LYS A 102 -0.52 -13.24 -54.97
CA LYS A 102 0.38 -12.97 -53.83
C LYS A 102 0.20 -11.53 -53.35
N PRO A 103 -0.18 -11.29 -52.07
CA PRO A 103 -0.24 -9.94 -51.55
C PRO A 103 1.15 -9.31 -51.67
N LYS A 104 1.21 -8.09 -52.21
CA LYS A 104 2.48 -7.35 -52.31
C LYS A 104 3.05 -7.19 -50.90
N LYS A 105 4.30 -7.60 -50.69
CA LYS A 105 5.01 -7.39 -49.42
C LYS A 105 4.85 -5.93 -49.01
N ARG A 106 4.38 -5.68 -47.78
CA ARG A 106 4.23 -4.33 -47.24
C ARG A 106 5.57 -3.63 -47.36
N VAL A 107 5.63 -2.50 -48.08
CA VAL A 107 6.85 -1.70 -48.17
C VAL A 107 7.09 -1.11 -46.79
N ILE A 108 8.05 -1.66 -46.06
CA ILE A 108 8.42 -1.19 -44.73
C ILE A 108 9.01 0.21 -44.91
N LYS A 109 8.41 1.20 -44.25
CA LYS A 109 8.93 2.57 -44.27
C LYS A 109 10.35 2.59 -43.68
N PRO A 110 11.30 3.40 -44.18
CA PRO A 110 12.65 3.46 -43.62
C PRO A 110 12.70 3.71 -42.10
N SER A 111 11.71 4.39 -41.54
CA SER A 111 11.54 4.60 -40.09
C SER A 111 11.19 3.35 -39.29
N GLU A 112 10.54 2.34 -39.89
CA GLU A 112 10.21 1.07 -39.26
C GLU A 112 11.35 0.05 -39.40
N LYS A 113 12.21 0.22 -40.42
CA LYS A 113 13.32 -0.68 -40.74
C LYS A 113 14.39 -0.77 -39.62
N PHE A 114 14.50 0.27 -38.79
CA PHE A 114 15.44 0.34 -37.66
C PHE A 114 14.75 0.25 -36.29
N ARG A 115 13.44 -0.04 -36.25
CA ARG A 115 12.74 -0.24 -34.97
C ARG A 115 13.05 -1.64 -34.47
N PHE A 116 13.85 -1.73 -33.42
CA PHE A 116 14.05 -2.99 -32.70
C PHE A 116 12.76 -3.35 -31.96
N SER A 117 12.04 -4.35 -32.49
CA SER A 117 10.95 -5.01 -31.77
C SER A 117 11.56 -6.17 -31.01
N PHE A 118 11.45 -6.15 -29.69
CA PHE A 118 11.89 -7.25 -28.84
C PHE A 118 10.82 -8.34 -28.73
N ASP A 119 9.57 -8.01 -29.11
CA ASP A 119 8.44 -8.93 -29.15
C ASP A 119 8.16 -9.38 -30.58
N TRP A 120 7.76 -10.64 -30.72
CA TRP A 120 7.21 -11.20 -31.95
C TRP A 120 5.84 -10.61 -32.26
N GLU A 121 5.55 -10.36 -33.54
CA GLU A 121 4.23 -9.89 -33.95
C GLU A 121 3.23 -11.06 -33.96
N ASN A 122 1.99 -10.84 -33.53
CA ASN A 122 0.92 -11.85 -33.57
C ASN A 122 0.61 -12.39 -34.99
N THR A 123 1.15 -11.76 -36.04
CA THR A 123 1.07 -12.22 -37.43
C THR A 123 2.13 -13.27 -37.79
N GLU A 124 3.15 -13.44 -36.96
CA GLU A 124 4.22 -14.44 -37.13
C GLU A 124 3.86 -15.78 -36.46
N ASP A 125 2.72 -15.85 -35.76
CA ASP A 125 2.16 -17.06 -35.16
C ASP A 125 1.62 -18.01 -36.23
N THR A 126 2.24 -19.18 -36.34
CA THR A 126 1.91 -20.25 -37.30
C THR A 126 0.94 -21.29 -36.77
N SER A 127 0.58 -21.23 -35.48
CA SER A 127 -0.26 -22.24 -34.82
C SER A 127 -1.76 -22.12 -35.14
N ARG A 128 -2.14 -21.10 -35.90
CA ARG A 128 -3.53 -20.83 -36.31
C ARG A 128 -3.96 -21.76 -37.43
N ASP A 129 -4.13 -23.04 -37.10
CA ASP A 129 -4.74 -24.00 -38.01
C ASP A 129 -6.26 -23.77 -38.09
N MET A 130 -6.83 -23.97 -39.27
CA MET A 130 -8.25 -23.78 -39.54
C MET A 130 -9.07 -25.03 -39.21
N ASN A 131 -8.41 -26.20 -39.14
CA ASN A 131 -9.07 -27.46 -38.88
C ASN A 131 -9.15 -27.76 -37.37
N SER A 132 -10.35 -28.13 -36.91
CA SER A 132 -10.64 -28.44 -35.50
C SER A 132 -9.72 -29.52 -34.90
N LEU A 133 -9.27 -30.48 -35.72
CA LEU A 133 -8.34 -31.54 -35.30
C LEU A 133 -6.94 -31.02 -34.94
N TYR A 134 -6.47 -29.97 -35.62
CA TYR A 134 -5.16 -29.37 -35.38
C TYR A 134 -5.21 -28.19 -34.41
N GLN A 135 -6.39 -27.59 -34.18
CA GLN A 135 -6.62 -26.64 -33.10
C GLN A 135 -6.66 -27.30 -31.72
N ASN A 136 -7.16 -28.54 -31.64
CA ASN A 136 -7.17 -29.37 -30.43
C ASN A 136 -6.38 -30.66 -30.66
N PRO A 137 -5.05 -30.59 -30.88
CA PRO A 137 -4.25 -31.77 -31.11
C PRO A 137 -4.35 -32.67 -29.88
N HIS A 138 -4.62 -33.97 -30.10
CA HIS A 138 -4.64 -34.93 -29.00
C HIS A 138 -3.26 -34.96 -28.33
N GLU A 139 -3.19 -34.49 -27.10
CA GLU A 139 -1.94 -34.42 -26.38
C GLU A 139 -1.46 -35.84 -26.05
N ALA A 140 -0.29 -36.22 -26.57
CA ALA A 140 0.30 -37.53 -26.32
C ALA A 140 0.48 -37.78 -24.82
N GLN A 141 -0.12 -38.86 -24.31
CA GLN A 141 0.18 -39.40 -22.98
C GLN A 141 1.57 -40.05 -23.03
N LEU A 142 2.59 -39.26 -22.70
CA LEU A 142 3.99 -39.71 -22.72
C LEU A 142 4.17 -40.93 -21.81
N LEU A 143 4.81 -41.98 -22.35
CA LEU A 143 5.09 -43.25 -21.64
C LEU A 143 3.84 -43.85 -20.97
N PHE A 144 2.69 -43.84 -21.63
CA PHE A 144 1.43 -44.39 -21.10
C PHE A 144 1.02 -43.77 -19.74
N GLY A 145 1.20 -42.45 -19.61
CA GLY A 145 0.87 -41.71 -18.38
C GLY A 145 1.97 -41.71 -17.31
N ARG A 146 3.11 -42.38 -17.56
CA ARG A 146 4.28 -42.36 -16.65
C ARG A 146 5.27 -41.24 -16.98
N GLY A 147 5.18 -40.63 -18.16
CA GLY A 147 6.06 -39.58 -18.64
C GLY A 147 5.46 -38.19 -18.46
N PHE A 148 6.33 -37.21 -18.21
CA PHE A 148 5.95 -35.80 -18.07
C PHE A 148 6.69 -34.97 -19.13
N ARG A 149 6.03 -33.94 -19.65
CA ARG A 149 6.65 -32.93 -20.51
C ARG A 149 7.72 -32.18 -19.70
N ALA A 150 8.86 -31.93 -20.34
CA ALA A 150 9.94 -31.16 -19.73
C ALA A 150 9.53 -29.69 -19.53
N GLY A 151 10.05 -29.05 -18.47
CA GLY A 151 9.85 -27.61 -18.19
C GLY A 151 8.52 -27.23 -17.53
N MET A 152 7.51 -28.10 -17.54
CA MET A 152 6.24 -27.87 -16.81
C MET A 152 6.26 -28.55 -15.44
N ASP A 153 5.56 -27.98 -14.46
CA ASP A 153 5.47 -28.57 -13.13
C ASP A 153 4.80 -29.95 -13.19
N ARG A 154 5.44 -30.93 -12.53
CA ARG A 154 4.98 -32.32 -12.51
C ARG A 154 3.64 -32.44 -11.79
N ARG A 155 3.37 -31.62 -10.75
CA ARG A 155 2.09 -31.68 -10.02
C ARG A 155 0.94 -31.15 -10.87
N GLU A 156 1.16 -30.06 -11.60
CA GLU A 156 0.17 -29.50 -12.53
C GLU A 156 -0.14 -30.44 -13.70
N GLN A 157 0.90 -31.03 -14.31
CA GLN A 157 0.73 -32.05 -15.35
C GLN A 157 -0.04 -33.27 -14.84
N LYS A 158 0.28 -33.74 -13.63
CA LYS A 158 -0.48 -34.82 -12.97
C LYS A 158 -1.92 -34.42 -12.71
N LYS A 159 -2.22 -33.16 -12.37
CA LYS A 159 -3.60 -32.69 -12.12
C LYS A 159 -4.41 -32.64 -13.42
N LEU A 160 -3.80 -32.22 -14.53
CA LEU A 160 -4.43 -32.24 -15.85
C LEU A 160 -4.65 -33.67 -16.35
N ALA A 161 -3.63 -34.53 -16.26
CA ALA A 161 -3.71 -35.95 -16.60
C ALA A 161 -4.71 -36.69 -15.69
N ALA A 162 -4.71 -36.38 -14.39
CA ALA A 162 -5.65 -36.92 -13.42
C ALA A 162 -7.09 -36.49 -13.70
N LYS A 163 -7.39 -35.44 -14.47
CA LYS A 163 -8.81 -35.18 -14.80
C LYS A 163 -9.41 -36.31 -15.66
N ASN A 164 -8.58 -37.01 -16.44
CA ASN A 164 -8.95 -38.20 -17.20
C ASN A 164 -8.60 -39.51 -16.45
N GLU A 165 -7.59 -39.49 -15.57
CA GLU A 165 -7.12 -40.68 -14.83
C GLU A 165 -7.75 -40.82 -13.43
N LYS A 166 -8.38 -39.79 -12.87
CA LYS A 166 -8.92 -39.78 -11.49
C LYS A 166 -10.03 -40.81 -11.31
N GLU A 167 -10.82 -41.09 -12.33
CA GLU A 167 -11.79 -42.21 -12.29
C GLU A 167 -11.07 -43.56 -12.14
N LEU A 168 -9.97 -43.78 -12.88
CA LEU A 168 -9.15 -45.00 -12.83
C LEU A 168 -8.29 -45.08 -11.55
N ARG A 169 -7.82 -43.94 -11.06
CA ARG A 169 -6.89 -43.81 -9.93
C ARG A 169 -7.60 -43.81 -8.59
N ASP A 170 -8.83 -43.31 -8.52
CA ASP A 170 -9.68 -43.43 -7.33
C ASP A 170 -10.11 -44.90 -7.12
N GLU A 171 -10.24 -45.72 -8.17
CA GLU A 171 -10.43 -47.18 -8.06
C GLU A 171 -9.19 -47.91 -7.53
N ILE A 172 -7.98 -47.52 -7.96
CA ILE A 172 -6.72 -48.14 -7.53
C ILE A 172 -6.34 -47.71 -6.11
N ARG A 173 -6.50 -46.43 -5.76
CA ARG A 173 -6.22 -45.91 -4.40
C ARG A 173 -7.15 -46.51 -3.34
N LYS A 174 -8.40 -46.79 -3.70
CA LYS A 174 -9.35 -47.50 -2.81
C LYS A 174 -8.98 -48.97 -2.61
N LYS A 175 -8.20 -49.56 -3.51
CA LYS A 175 -7.67 -50.93 -3.39
C LYS A 175 -6.36 -51.04 -2.60
N GLU A 176 -5.50 -50.03 -2.60
CA GLU A 176 -4.14 -50.17 -2.04
C GLU A 176 -3.83 -49.39 -0.75
N GLY A 177 -4.69 -48.48 -0.27
CA GLY A 177 -4.64 -47.99 1.12
C GLY A 177 -3.29 -47.41 1.60
N ILE A 178 -2.69 -46.47 0.85
CA ILE A 178 -1.40 -45.83 1.21
C ILE A 178 -1.61 -44.35 1.61
N GLU A 179 -1.16 -43.96 2.81
CA GLU A 179 -1.10 -42.57 3.29
C GLU A 179 0.26 -41.87 2.97
N GLU A 180 0.21 -40.54 2.86
CA GLU A 180 1.34 -39.66 2.47
C GLU A 180 2.41 -39.50 3.58
N ARG A 181 3.68 -39.35 3.18
CA ARG A 181 4.84 -39.32 4.10
C ARG A 181 5.06 -37.95 4.76
N PRO A 182 5.45 -37.91 6.05
CA PRO A 182 5.65 -36.68 6.82
C PRO A 182 6.92 -35.87 6.47
N GLU A 183 7.88 -36.41 5.72
CA GLU A 183 9.12 -35.71 5.35
C GLU A 183 8.90 -34.55 4.35
N GLU A 184 7.93 -34.67 3.43
CA GLU A 184 7.63 -33.61 2.48
C GLU A 184 7.00 -32.38 3.17
N ALA A 185 6.22 -32.59 4.24
CA ALA A 185 5.63 -31.52 5.03
C ALA A 185 6.67 -30.72 5.81
N ALA A 186 7.73 -31.37 6.30
CA ALA A 186 8.82 -30.71 7.01
C ALA A 186 9.69 -29.85 6.07
N ALA A 187 10.03 -30.37 4.88
CA ALA A 187 10.75 -29.62 3.87
C ALA A 187 9.93 -28.44 3.31
N GLN A 188 8.61 -28.60 3.22
CA GLN A 188 7.71 -27.55 2.78
C GLN A 188 7.57 -26.45 3.83
N LYS A 189 7.51 -26.78 5.12
CA LYS A 189 7.61 -25.79 6.21
C LYS A 189 8.90 -24.98 6.15
N LEU A 190 10.05 -25.63 5.91
CA LEU A 190 11.34 -24.94 5.79
C LEU A 190 11.42 -24.03 4.56
N LYS A 191 10.76 -24.39 3.46
CA LYS A 191 10.62 -23.54 2.27
C LYS A 191 9.66 -22.37 2.48
N GLU A 192 8.50 -22.61 3.10
CA GLU A 192 7.58 -21.55 3.53
C GLU A 192 8.28 -20.60 4.50
N GLU A 193 9.11 -21.12 5.41
CA GLU A 193 9.90 -20.32 6.33
C GLU A 193 10.93 -19.40 5.64
N ALA A 194 11.47 -19.81 4.50
CA ALA A 194 12.40 -19.01 3.70
C ALA A 194 11.66 -18.02 2.77
N ALA A 195 10.52 -18.42 2.22
CA ALA A 195 9.67 -17.58 1.37
C ALA A 195 9.11 -16.37 2.12
N ASP A 196 8.74 -16.54 3.40
CA ASP A 196 8.21 -15.44 4.24
C ASP A 196 9.21 -14.26 4.37
N ILE A 197 10.53 -14.49 4.30
CA ILE A 197 11.54 -13.42 4.39
C ILE A 197 11.60 -12.61 3.08
N GLU A 198 11.44 -13.27 1.93
CA GLU A 198 11.36 -12.63 0.62
C GLU A 198 10.06 -11.82 0.48
N ASP A 199 8.95 -12.30 1.04
CA ASP A 199 7.63 -11.65 0.97
C ASP A 199 7.60 -10.27 1.64
N PHE A 200 8.40 -10.04 2.68
CA PHE A 200 8.46 -8.75 3.37
C PHE A 200 9.58 -7.82 2.88
N ASN A 201 10.33 -8.22 1.84
CA ASN A 201 11.41 -7.45 1.22
C ASN A 201 12.44 -6.94 2.26
N ILE A 202 12.84 -7.82 3.19
CA ILE A 202 13.79 -7.53 4.27
C ILE A 202 15.19 -7.95 3.83
N SER A 203 16.13 -7.01 3.83
CA SER A 203 17.54 -7.27 3.55
C SER A 203 18.39 -6.99 4.79
N TYR A 204 19.30 -7.92 5.11
CA TYR A 204 20.25 -7.76 6.21
C TYR A 204 21.67 -7.60 5.68
N LYS A 205 22.45 -6.70 6.28
CA LYS A 205 23.91 -6.69 6.18
C LYS A 205 24.51 -6.76 7.59
N GLY A 206 25.28 -7.80 7.86
CA GLY A 206 25.93 -7.98 9.16
C GLY A 206 26.16 -9.45 9.47
N SER A 207 26.80 -9.72 10.61
CA SER A 207 27.10 -11.07 11.09
C SER A 207 26.18 -11.47 12.25
N ARG A 208 25.95 -12.78 12.39
CA ARG A 208 25.14 -13.42 13.45
C ARG A 208 23.74 -12.80 13.56
N LEU A 209 22.92 -13.05 12.54
CA LEU A 209 21.57 -12.50 12.45
C LEU A 209 20.57 -13.45 13.13
N PRO A 210 19.78 -13.00 14.12
CA PRO A 210 18.63 -13.75 14.59
C PRO A 210 17.58 -13.86 13.48
N ARG A 211 16.75 -14.90 13.56
CA ARG A 211 15.59 -15.01 12.68
C ARG A 211 14.59 -13.88 13.00
N PRO A 212 14.00 -13.21 12.00
CA PRO A 212 12.94 -12.25 12.24
C PRO A 212 11.74 -12.93 12.93
N MET A 213 11.12 -12.22 13.87
CA MET A 213 9.90 -12.68 14.55
C MET A 213 8.69 -12.52 13.63
N ARG A 214 7.75 -13.47 13.61
CA ARG A 214 6.55 -13.40 12.74
C ARG A 214 5.31 -12.93 13.47
N SER A 215 5.27 -13.19 14.77
CA SER A 215 4.15 -12.89 15.64
C SER A 215 4.63 -12.30 16.97
N TRP A 216 3.81 -11.48 17.62
CA TRP A 216 4.17 -10.90 18.92
C TRP A 216 4.51 -11.96 19.99
N PRO A 217 3.83 -13.12 20.09
CA PRO A 217 4.22 -14.16 21.03
C PRO A 217 5.63 -14.73 20.81
N GLU A 218 6.13 -14.76 19.57
CA GLU A 218 7.50 -15.23 19.25
C GLU A 218 8.60 -14.24 19.65
N SER A 219 8.24 -12.97 19.94
CA SER A 219 9.18 -11.88 20.19
C SER A 219 10.04 -12.06 21.44
N LYS A 220 9.63 -12.92 22.37
CA LYS A 220 10.22 -13.07 23.71
C LYS A 220 10.26 -11.78 24.53
N LEU A 221 9.35 -10.84 24.26
CA LEU A 221 9.13 -9.64 25.08
C LEU A 221 8.49 -10.00 26.43
N ASN A 222 8.64 -9.11 27.41
CA ASN A 222 8.00 -9.24 28.72
C ASN A 222 6.46 -9.35 28.57
N PRO A 223 5.77 -10.27 29.27
CA PRO A 223 4.32 -10.38 29.27
C PRO A 223 3.56 -9.06 29.45
N ASP A 224 4.05 -8.14 30.29
CA ASP A 224 3.37 -6.85 30.49
C ASP A 224 3.52 -5.92 29.29
N LEU A 225 4.66 -6.00 28.61
CA LEU A 225 4.88 -5.28 27.35
C LEU A 225 4.05 -5.88 26.22
N LEU A 226 3.88 -7.20 26.17
CA LEU A 226 2.98 -7.87 25.20
C LEU A 226 1.52 -7.43 25.39
N LYS A 227 1.04 -7.31 26.63
CA LYS A 227 -0.29 -6.75 26.93
C LYS A 227 -0.39 -5.29 26.48
N ALA A 228 0.66 -4.49 26.68
CA ALA A 228 0.70 -3.11 26.25
C ALA A 228 0.61 -3.00 24.71
N VAL A 229 1.34 -3.86 23.98
CA VAL A 229 1.31 -3.96 22.51
C VAL A 229 -0.09 -4.32 22.01
N GLU A 230 -0.75 -5.31 22.63
CA GLU A 230 -2.11 -5.70 22.27
C GLU A 230 -3.12 -4.57 22.50
N ARG A 231 -3.05 -3.89 23.65
CA ARG A 231 -3.94 -2.77 23.99
C ARG A 231 -3.70 -1.52 23.15
N ALA A 232 -2.46 -1.27 22.76
CA ALA A 232 -2.11 -0.19 21.83
C ALA A 232 -2.62 -0.47 20.40
N GLY A 233 -3.15 -1.67 20.13
CA GLY A 233 -3.80 -2.02 18.86
C GLY A 233 -2.87 -2.63 17.80
N TYR A 234 -1.65 -3.01 18.18
CA TYR A 234 -0.67 -3.62 17.28
C TYR A 234 -1.02 -5.09 17.03
N LYS A 235 -1.85 -5.37 16.02
CA LYS A 235 -2.29 -6.74 15.72
C LYS A 235 -1.17 -7.65 15.20
N LYS A 236 -0.31 -7.11 14.34
CA LYS A 236 0.83 -7.83 13.73
C LYS A 236 2.05 -6.92 13.71
N PRO A 237 3.27 -7.47 13.90
CA PRO A 237 4.49 -6.69 13.76
C PRO A 237 4.67 -6.23 12.31
N SER A 238 5.21 -5.03 12.11
CA SER A 238 5.62 -4.55 10.78
C SER A 238 6.97 -5.15 10.37
N PRO A 239 7.34 -5.16 9.08
CA PRO A 239 8.60 -5.76 8.62
C PRO A 239 9.85 -5.25 9.36
N ILE A 240 9.93 -3.94 9.64
CA ILE A 240 11.04 -3.38 10.41
C ILE A 240 11.04 -3.88 11.86
N GLN A 241 9.86 -4.04 12.48
CA GLN A 241 9.73 -4.57 13.84
C GLN A 241 10.11 -6.04 13.90
N MET A 242 9.66 -6.84 12.92
CA MET A 242 9.99 -8.26 12.79
C MET A 242 11.52 -8.48 12.78
N ALA A 243 12.23 -7.61 12.08
CA ALA A 243 13.67 -7.70 11.90
C ALA A 243 14.48 -7.06 13.04
N ALA A 244 14.10 -5.87 13.51
CA ALA A 244 14.90 -5.07 14.42
C ALA A 244 14.69 -5.43 15.91
N ILE A 245 13.49 -5.85 16.33
CA ILE A 245 13.22 -6.18 17.74
C ILE A 245 14.12 -7.33 18.23
N PRO A 246 14.25 -8.47 17.52
CA PRO A 246 15.15 -9.54 17.94
C PRO A 246 16.61 -9.12 18.05
N LEU A 247 17.06 -8.19 17.19
CA LEU A 247 18.42 -7.63 17.24
C LEU A 247 18.61 -6.73 18.47
N GLY A 248 17.64 -5.86 18.76
CA GLY A 248 17.67 -4.98 19.93
C GLY A 248 17.65 -5.77 21.25
N LEU A 249 16.90 -6.87 21.32
CA LEU A 249 16.88 -7.76 22.50
C LEU A 249 18.22 -8.47 22.73
N GLN A 250 19.04 -8.64 21.69
CA GLN A 250 20.41 -9.14 21.79
C GLN A 250 21.44 -8.05 22.08
N GLN A 251 21.00 -6.80 22.31
CA GLN A 251 21.88 -5.65 22.56
C GLN A 251 22.89 -5.42 21.41
N ARG A 252 22.44 -5.68 20.17
CA ARG A 252 23.23 -5.39 18.96
C ARG A 252 22.91 -3.98 18.48
N ASP A 253 23.93 -3.31 17.96
CA ASP A 253 23.75 -2.05 17.25
C ASP A 253 23.05 -2.29 15.91
N VAL A 254 22.05 -1.46 15.60
CA VAL A 254 21.22 -1.63 14.40
C VAL A 254 21.12 -0.32 13.63
N ILE A 255 21.25 -0.41 12.30
CA ILE A 255 20.92 0.66 11.37
C ILE A 255 19.64 0.24 10.65
N GLY A 256 18.51 0.86 10.99
CA GLY A 256 17.21 0.57 10.38
C GLY A 256 16.92 1.53 9.23
N ILE A 257 16.91 1.03 8.01
CA ILE A 257 16.53 1.78 6.81
C ILE A 257 15.10 1.38 6.44
N ALA A 258 14.15 2.24 6.80
CA ALA A 258 12.74 2.08 6.47
C ALA A 258 12.05 3.45 6.38
N GLU A 259 10.98 3.51 5.58
CA GLU A 259 10.21 4.73 5.35
C GLU A 259 9.45 5.19 6.61
N THR A 260 9.11 6.47 6.69
CA THR A 260 8.28 7.01 7.79
C THR A 260 6.90 6.33 7.79
N GLY A 261 6.42 5.94 8.97
CA GLY A 261 5.17 5.18 9.10
C GLY A 261 5.31 3.66 8.95
N SER A 262 6.51 3.13 8.70
CA SER A 262 6.79 1.67 8.71
C SER A 262 6.77 1.04 10.11
N GLY A 263 6.56 1.82 11.16
CA GLY A 263 6.55 1.34 12.55
C GLY A 263 7.92 1.33 13.24
N LYS A 264 8.88 2.14 12.77
CA LYS A 264 10.24 2.30 13.34
C LYS A 264 10.23 2.59 14.84
N THR A 265 9.33 3.45 15.32
CA THR A 265 9.26 3.86 16.74
C THR A 265 9.12 2.65 17.67
N ALA A 266 8.10 1.81 17.47
CA ALA A 266 7.95 0.60 18.28
C ALA A 266 9.11 -0.40 18.10
N ALA A 267 9.78 -0.39 16.94
CA ALA A 267 10.90 -1.31 16.67
C ALA A 267 12.11 -1.05 17.58
N PHE A 268 12.39 0.21 17.96
CA PHE A 268 13.43 0.55 18.93
C PHE A 268 12.91 0.74 20.37
N VAL A 269 11.66 1.20 20.55
CA VAL A 269 11.08 1.42 21.88
C VAL A 269 10.86 0.11 22.64
N LEU A 270 10.33 -0.94 21.99
CA LEU A 270 10.05 -2.21 22.67
C LEU A 270 11.30 -2.90 23.24
N PRO A 271 12.41 -3.07 22.49
CA PRO A 271 13.64 -3.60 23.07
C PRO A 271 14.27 -2.65 24.10
N MET A 272 14.16 -1.33 23.93
CA MET A 272 14.62 -0.33 24.91
C MET A 272 13.89 -0.48 26.26
N LEU A 273 12.57 -0.53 26.27
CA LEU A 273 11.78 -0.72 27.51
C LEU A 273 12.05 -2.08 28.14
N THR A 274 12.27 -3.13 27.34
CA THR A 274 12.66 -4.44 27.85
C THR A 274 14.04 -4.39 28.52
N TYR A 275 14.98 -3.63 27.98
CA TYR A 275 16.29 -3.39 28.60
C TYR A 275 16.17 -2.64 29.92
N ILE A 276 15.45 -1.51 29.92
CA ILE A 276 15.24 -0.66 31.12
C ILE A 276 14.54 -1.45 32.24
N SER A 277 13.59 -2.32 31.91
CA SER A 277 12.87 -3.13 32.91
C SER A 277 13.74 -4.11 33.71
N ARG A 278 14.98 -4.34 33.26
CA ARG A 278 15.96 -5.17 33.97
C ARG A 278 16.89 -4.36 34.87
N LEU A 279 16.81 -3.03 34.78
CA LEU A 279 17.61 -2.10 35.58
C LEU A 279 16.85 -1.71 36.86
N PRO A 280 17.56 -1.21 37.89
CA PRO A 280 16.90 -0.65 39.07
C PRO A 280 15.95 0.49 38.69
N PRO A 281 14.77 0.61 39.33
CA PRO A 281 13.88 1.74 39.11
C PRO A 281 14.51 3.06 39.57
N ILE A 282 14.10 4.18 38.98
CA ILE A 282 14.62 5.50 39.41
C ILE A 282 14.05 5.86 40.79
N SER A 283 14.96 6.17 41.71
CA SER A 283 14.73 6.57 43.09
C SER A 283 15.56 7.83 43.41
N GLU A 284 15.38 8.42 44.60
CA GLU A 284 16.13 9.61 45.02
C GLU A 284 17.66 9.41 45.00
N GLU A 285 18.14 8.17 45.09
CA GLU A 285 19.58 7.86 45.08
C GLU A 285 20.19 7.94 43.67
N ASN A 286 19.44 7.58 42.63
CA ASN A 286 19.97 7.46 41.26
C ASN A 286 19.37 8.50 40.28
N GLU A 287 18.37 9.30 40.69
CA GLU A 287 17.76 10.32 39.83
C GLU A 287 18.77 11.37 39.35
N ALA A 288 19.80 11.64 40.14
CA ALA A 288 20.87 12.57 39.82
C ALA A 288 21.84 12.05 38.74
N GLU A 289 21.87 10.75 38.45
CA GLU A 289 22.78 10.14 37.46
C GLU A 289 22.24 10.23 36.02
N GLY A 290 21.00 10.69 35.86
CA GLY A 290 20.36 10.93 34.56
C GLY A 290 19.58 9.72 34.00
N PRO A 291 19.13 9.76 32.75
CA PRO A 291 18.31 8.69 32.17
C PRO A 291 19.12 7.45 31.75
N TYR A 292 18.44 6.30 31.69
CA TYR A 292 18.99 5.07 31.12
C TYR A 292 19.03 5.08 29.59
N ALA A 293 18.11 5.81 28.96
CA ALA A 293 18.01 5.89 27.52
C ALA A 293 17.76 7.32 27.01
N VAL A 294 18.38 7.64 25.87
CA VAL A 294 18.16 8.88 25.14
C VAL A 294 17.73 8.58 23.70
N VAL A 295 16.60 9.15 23.30
CA VAL A 295 16.11 9.12 21.93
C VAL A 295 16.20 10.52 21.34
N MET A 296 16.96 10.68 20.27
CA MET A 296 17.06 11.94 19.55
C MET A 296 16.23 11.93 18.28
N ALA A 297 15.52 13.04 18.05
CA ALA A 297 14.74 13.29 16.86
C ALA A 297 15.04 14.69 16.28
N PRO A 298 15.08 14.88 14.95
CA PRO A 298 15.42 16.15 14.31
C PRO A 298 14.46 17.29 14.61
N THR A 299 13.20 17.00 14.89
CA THR A 299 12.16 18.01 15.09
C THR A 299 11.36 17.77 16.35
N ARG A 300 10.92 18.87 16.97
CA ARG A 300 10.05 18.85 18.15
C ARG A 300 8.84 17.94 17.95
N GLU A 301 8.22 18.05 16.79
CA GLU A 301 6.96 17.37 16.49
C GLU A 301 7.16 15.86 16.36
N LEU A 302 8.33 15.43 15.85
CA LEU A 302 8.70 14.02 15.83
C LEU A 302 9.06 13.53 17.23
N ALA A 303 9.78 14.32 18.02
CA ALA A 303 10.08 13.99 19.42
C ALA A 303 8.80 13.78 20.24
N GLN A 304 7.80 14.65 20.07
CA GLN A 304 6.50 14.52 20.74
C GLN A 304 5.71 13.28 20.27
N GLN A 305 5.77 12.94 18.98
CA GLN A 305 5.17 11.70 18.48
C GLN A 305 5.82 10.46 19.10
N ILE A 306 7.15 10.46 19.21
CA ILE A 306 7.90 9.38 19.85
C ILE A 306 7.54 9.32 21.34
N GLU A 307 7.37 10.46 22.02
CA GLU A 307 6.93 10.53 23.42
C GLU A 307 5.54 9.92 23.61
N ASP A 308 4.55 10.37 22.84
CA ASP A 308 3.18 9.86 22.90
C ASP A 308 3.14 8.35 22.63
N GLU A 309 3.91 7.87 21.66
CA GLU A 309 3.99 6.44 21.34
C GLU A 309 4.72 5.65 22.43
N THR A 310 5.80 6.19 22.98
CA THR A 310 6.55 5.53 24.07
C THR A 310 5.71 5.45 25.34
N MET A 311 4.95 6.49 25.67
CA MET A 311 4.07 6.55 26.84
C MET A 311 2.99 5.47 26.82
N LYS A 312 2.46 5.11 25.64
CA LYS A 312 1.49 4.00 25.49
C LYS A 312 2.03 2.67 26.03
N PHE A 313 3.33 2.44 25.91
CA PHE A 313 3.99 1.22 26.39
C PHE A 313 4.56 1.41 27.80
N ALA A 314 5.24 2.53 28.05
CA ALA A 314 5.95 2.81 29.30
C ALA A 314 5.02 2.89 30.53
N HIS A 315 3.79 3.39 30.36
CA HIS A 315 2.81 3.52 31.45
C HIS A 315 2.50 2.18 32.13
N TYR A 316 2.48 1.08 31.38
CA TYR A 316 2.22 -0.27 31.93
C TYR A 316 3.38 -0.83 32.75
N MET A 317 4.57 -0.26 32.59
CA MET A 317 5.80 -0.70 33.25
C MET A 317 6.24 0.25 34.37
N GLY A 318 5.51 1.36 34.58
CA GLY A 318 5.88 2.39 35.55
C GLY A 318 7.14 3.17 35.17
N ILE A 319 7.53 3.17 33.89
CA ILE A 319 8.73 3.85 33.38
C ILE A 319 8.38 5.32 33.09
N LYS A 320 9.15 6.28 33.62
CA LYS A 320 8.95 7.71 33.38
C LYS A 320 9.68 8.13 32.09
N VAL A 321 8.94 8.83 31.24
CA VAL A 321 9.41 9.36 29.96
C VAL A 321 9.28 10.88 30.01
N VAL A 322 10.33 11.60 29.61
CA VAL A 322 10.34 13.07 29.56
C VAL A 322 10.82 13.54 28.20
N SER A 323 10.07 14.44 27.54
CA SER A 323 10.55 15.11 26.34
C SER A 323 11.24 16.45 26.61
N ILE A 324 12.33 16.71 25.87
CA ILE A 324 13.11 17.95 25.92
C ILE A 324 13.15 18.57 24.53
N VAL A 325 12.26 19.53 24.30
CA VAL A 325 12.04 20.15 22.98
C VAL A 325 11.98 21.68 23.08
N GLY A 326 12.30 22.37 21.98
CA GLY A 326 12.20 23.83 21.90
C GLY A 326 10.77 24.37 21.98
N GLY A 327 10.60 25.65 22.33
CA GLY A 327 9.27 26.31 22.35
C GLY A 327 8.39 25.97 23.56
N GLN A 328 9.00 25.46 24.63
CA GLN A 328 8.44 25.37 25.99
C GLN A 328 9.48 25.99 26.95
N SER A 329 9.10 26.28 28.21
CA SER A 329 10.07 26.81 29.17
C SER A 329 11.17 25.77 29.45
N ILE A 330 12.43 26.21 29.43
CA ILE A 330 13.57 25.35 29.76
C ILE A 330 13.56 24.99 31.26
N GLU A 331 13.04 25.88 32.11
CA GLU A 331 13.01 25.70 33.55
C GLU A 331 12.01 24.60 33.94
N GLU A 332 10.85 24.57 33.28
CA GLU A 332 9.84 23.53 33.47
C GLU A 332 10.36 22.16 33.03
N GLN A 333 11.00 22.08 31.86
CA GLN A 333 11.63 20.85 31.39
C GLN A 333 12.77 20.41 32.31
N GLY A 334 13.61 21.35 32.73
CA GLY A 334 14.70 21.10 33.68
C GLY A 334 14.21 20.68 35.07
N PHE A 335 13.01 21.09 35.48
CA PHE A 335 12.37 20.59 36.70
C PHE A 335 11.88 19.15 36.53
N LYS A 336 11.23 18.82 35.40
CA LYS A 336 10.79 17.45 35.09
C LYS A 336 11.94 16.44 35.06
N ILE A 337 13.07 16.83 34.47
CA ILE A 337 14.28 15.98 34.44
C ILE A 337 14.84 15.75 35.86
N ARG A 338 14.81 16.80 36.70
CA ARG A 338 15.28 16.73 38.09
C ARG A 338 14.42 15.84 38.99
N GLN A 339 13.17 15.55 38.63
CA GLN A 339 12.32 14.58 39.34
C GLN A 339 12.64 13.10 39.00
N GLY A 340 13.73 12.88 38.24
CA GLY A 340 14.16 11.58 37.77
C GLY A 340 13.35 11.10 36.55
N CYS A 341 14.05 10.60 35.54
CA CYS A 341 13.44 9.99 34.36
C CYS A 341 14.31 8.84 33.84
N GLU A 342 13.68 7.74 33.42
CA GLU A 342 14.37 6.61 32.81
C GLU A 342 14.66 6.85 31.32
N VAL A 343 13.76 7.54 30.62
CA VAL A 343 13.84 7.79 29.18
C VAL A 343 13.72 9.28 28.90
N VAL A 344 14.69 9.81 28.15
CA VAL A 344 14.65 11.18 27.63
C VAL A 344 14.47 11.16 26.11
N ILE A 345 13.52 11.93 25.61
CA ILE A 345 13.29 12.11 24.16
C ILE A 345 13.56 13.57 23.81
N ALA A 346 14.53 13.86 22.96
CA ALA A 346 15.00 15.23 22.80
C ALA A 346 15.35 15.62 21.36
N THR A 347 15.26 16.93 21.09
CA THR A 347 15.90 17.52 19.90
C THR A 347 17.37 17.85 20.19
N PRO A 348 18.32 17.63 19.26
CA PRO A 348 19.76 17.75 19.52
C PRO A 348 20.18 19.07 20.19
N GLY A 349 19.82 20.22 19.62
CA GLY A 349 20.21 21.53 20.18
C GLY A 349 19.69 21.75 21.60
N ARG A 350 18.45 21.33 21.87
CA ARG A 350 17.85 21.47 23.21
C ARG A 350 18.48 20.54 24.24
N LEU A 351 18.83 19.32 23.84
CA LEU A 351 19.54 18.37 24.71
C LEU A 351 20.90 18.94 25.11
N ILE A 352 21.64 19.51 24.15
CA ILE A 352 22.93 20.15 24.40
C ILE A 352 22.78 21.31 25.38
N ASP A 353 21.80 22.20 25.19
CA ASP A 353 21.52 23.29 26.13
C ASP A 353 21.33 22.78 27.57
N CYS A 354 20.60 21.67 27.74
CA CYS A 354 20.37 21.04 29.04
C CYS A 354 21.64 20.41 29.64
N LEU A 355 22.52 19.85 28.82
CA LEU A 355 23.80 19.26 29.25
C LEU A 355 24.84 20.35 29.60
N GLU A 356 24.93 21.40 28.80
CA GLU A 356 25.84 22.53 29.02
C GLU A 356 25.47 23.30 30.28
N ARG A 357 24.16 23.55 30.50
CA ARG A 357 23.64 24.20 31.70
C ARG A 357 23.54 23.29 32.92
N ARG A 358 23.94 22.01 32.80
CA ARG A 358 23.88 21.00 33.87
C ARG A 358 22.49 20.76 34.45
N TYR A 359 21.44 20.95 33.64
CA TYR A 359 20.09 20.49 34.00
C TYR A 359 19.92 18.98 33.86
N ALA A 360 20.74 18.35 33.01
CA ALA A 360 20.78 16.91 32.80
C ALA A 360 22.24 16.41 32.79
N VAL A 361 22.42 15.15 33.16
CA VAL A 361 23.66 14.38 33.00
C VAL A 361 23.31 13.03 32.36
N LEU A 362 24.29 12.31 31.82
CA LEU A 362 24.07 11.05 31.09
C LEU A 362 24.96 9.91 31.63
N ASN A 363 25.22 9.88 32.94
CA ASN A 363 26.20 8.97 33.53
C ASN A 363 25.78 7.49 33.41
N GLN A 364 24.48 7.21 33.50
CA GLN A 364 23.91 5.85 33.38
C GLN A 364 23.24 5.56 32.03
N CYS A 365 23.42 6.43 31.02
CA CYS A 365 22.80 6.27 29.72
C CYS A 365 23.52 5.18 28.89
N ASN A 366 22.87 4.02 28.73
CA ASN A 366 23.42 2.86 28.01
C ASN A 366 22.62 2.52 26.74
N TYR A 367 21.61 3.31 26.39
CA TYR A 367 20.78 3.10 25.21
C TYR A 367 20.60 4.41 24.45
N VAL A 368 21.09 4.49 23.21
CA VAL A 368 21.03 5.71 22.39
C VAL A 368 20.33 5.40 21.07
N VAL A 369 19.33 6.22 20.74
CA VAL A 369 18.60 6.13 19.47
C VAL A 369 18.72 7.45 18.72
N LEU A 370 18.99 7.34 17.42
CA LEU A 370 18.97 8.45 16.46
C LEU A 370 17.89 8.17 15.42
N ASP A 371 16.73 8.82 15.54
CA ASP A 371 15.65 8.70 14.54
C ASP A 371 15.76 9.80 13.48
N GLU A 372 15.51 9.46 12.22
CA GLU A 372 15.69 10.36 11.05
C GLU A 372 17.07 11.06 11.03
N ALA A 373 18.15 10.27 11.14
CA ALA A 373 19.53 10.76 11.21
C ALA A 373 20.02 11.47 9.94
N ASP A 374 19.54 11.06 8.77
CA ASP A 374 19.70 11.77 7.50
C ASP A 374 19.19 13.21 7.60
N ARG A 375 17.97 13.37 8.12
CA ARG A 375 17.34 14.67 8.30
C ARG A 375 18.03 15.54 9.34
N MET A 376 18.60 14.93 10.39
CA MET A 376 19.42 15.68 11.35
C MET A 376 20.63 16.33 10.66
N ILE A 377 21.25 15.63 9.70
CA ILE A 377 22.36 16.18 8.92
C ILE A 377 21.87 17.30 7.98
N ASP A 378 20.77 17.08 7.26
CA ASP A 378 20.21 18.09 6.32
C ASP A 378 19.82 19.41 7.02
N MET A 379 19.38 19.33 8.28
CA MET A 379 19.03 20.50 9.09
C MET A 379 20.26 21.23 9.66
N GLY A 380 21.47 20.75 9.37
CA GLY A 380 22.71 21.31 9.89
C GLY A 380 22.95 20.99 11.36
N PHE A 381 22.27 19.98 11.93
CA PHE A 381 22.58 19.48 13.27
C PHE A 381 23.81 18.58 13.29
N GLU A 382 24.47 18.39 12.14
CA GLU A 382 25.71 17.62 12.03
C GLU A 382 26.76 18.02 13.08
N PRO A 383 27.10 19.31 13.32
CA PRO A 383 28.09 19.67 14.35
C PRO A 383 27.58 19.41 15.77
N GLN A 384 26.26 19.50 15.99
CA GLN A 384 25.62 19.32 17.29
C GLN A 384 25.53 17.84 17.67
N VAL A 385 25.19 16.97 16.71
CA VAL A 385 25.14 15.52 16.91
C VAL A 385 26.55 14.91 16.83
N CYS A 386 27.42 15.50 16.01
CA CYS A 386 28.74 15.00 15.69
C CYS A 386 29.72 16.19 15.73
N TYR A 387 30.28 16.47 16.91
CA TYR A 387 31.17 17.62 17.16
C TYR A 387 32.33 17.79 16.13
N TYR A 388 32.64 16.81 15.26
CA TYR A 388 33.64 16.92 14.17
C TYR A 388 33.50 15.89 12.99
N ALA A 389 32.37 15.71 12.27
CA ALA A 389 32.41 15.00 10.95
C ALA A 389 31.08 14.99 10.13
N PRO A 390 31.14 15.13 8.77
CA PRO A 390 29.97 14.96 7.89
C PRO A 390 29.52 13.51 7.58
N ALA A 391 28.36 13.35 6.96
CA ALA A 391 27.77 12.11 6.41
C ALA A 391 27.31 11.00 7.41
N VAL A 392 26.07 10.53 7.23
CA VAL A 392 25.38 9.50 8.06
C VAL A 392 26.21 8.22 8.22
N GLU A 393 26.92 7.79 7.17
CA GLU A 393 27.74 6.58 7.20
C GLU A 393 28.96 6.72 8.12
N ARG A 394 29.54 7.93 8.23
CA ARG A 394 30.64 8.19 9.18
C ARG A 394 30.14 8.31 10.61
N LEU A 395 28.94 8.85 10.79
CA LEU A 395 28.26 8.86 12.09
C LEU A 395 28.03 7.41 12.56
N ALA A 396 27.49 6.56 11.70
CA ALA A 396 27.32 5.14 11.98
C ALA A 396 28.65 4.46 12.34
N ARG A 397 29.74 4.71 11.62
CA ARG A 397 31.07 4.14 11.95
C ARG A 397 31.66 4.64 13.26
N LYS A 398 31.36 5.88 13.67
CA LYS A 398 31.88 6.47 14.91
C LYS A 398 31.14 5.98 16.15
N TYR A 399 29.82 5.91 16.08
CA TYR A 399 28.97 5.63 17.25
C TYR A 399 28.56 4.16 17.37
N LEU A 400 28.53 3.39 16.28
CA LEU A 400 28.08 2.00 16.29
C LEU A 400 29.25 1.02 16.18
N ARG A 401 29.16 -0.11 16.87
CA ARG A 401 30.14 -1.20 16.91
C ARG A 401 29.55 -2.45 16.24
N ASN A 402 30.14 -2.84 15.10
CA ASN A 402 29.67 -3.99 14.29
C ASN A 402 28.13 -4.00 14.09
N PRO A 403 27.56 -2.90 13.56
CA PRO A 403 26.12 -2.76 13.44
C PRO A 403 25.55 -3.72 12.39
N VAL A 404 24.31 -4.14 12.62
CA VAL A 404 23.49 -4.83 11.61
C VAL A 404 22.67 -3.80 10.85
N VAL A 405 22.80 -3.74 9.53
CA VAL A 405 21.95 -2.93 8.68
C VAL A 405 20.73 -3.75 8.30
N VAL A 406 19.55 -3.25 8.63
CA VAL A 406 18.26 -3.81 8.24
C VAL A 406 17.61 -2.85 7.26
N THR A 407 17.41 -3.30 6.03
CA THR A 407 16.74 -2.52 4.99
C THR A 407 15.39 -3.16 4.68
N ILE A 408 14.32 -2.37 4.76
CA ILE A 408 12.97 -2.79 4.40
C ILE A 408 12.59 -2.13 3.09
N GLY A 409 12.20 -2.94 2.11
CA GLY A 409 11.90 -2.45 0.77
C GLY A 409 13.16 -2.11 -0.03
N THR A 410 12.97 -1.57 -1.22
CA THR A 410 14.06 -0.95 -1.97
C THR A 410 14.16 0.52 -1.55
N ALA A 411 15.31 0.94 -1.02
CA ALA A 411 15.52 2.32 -0.60
C ALA A 411 15.16 3.31 -1.73
N GLY A 412 14.27 4.26 -1.46
CA GLY A 412 13.84 5.29 -2.41
C GLY A 412 12.67 4.93 -3.33
N LYS A 413 11.97 3.81 -3.07
CA LYS A 413 10.84 3.32 -3.91
C LYS A 413 9.43 3.51 -3.33
N ALA A 414 9.24 4.35 -2.31
CA ALA A 414 7.91 4.77 -1.80
C ALA A 414 6.92 5.20 -2.90
N THR A 415 7.45 5.58 -4.07
CA THR A 415 6.74 6.10 -5.24
C THR A 415 5.91 5.07 -6.00
N GLU A 416 6.15 3.75 -5.84
CA GLU A 416 5.41 2.74 -6.63
C GLU A 416 3.91 2.66 -6.26
N LEU A 417 3.54 2.98 -5.00
CA LEU A 417 2.13 2.98 -4.54
C LEU A 417 1.39 4.30 -4.84
N ILE A 418 2.12 5.33 -5.29
CA ILE A 418 1.60 6.67 -5.50
C ILE A 418 1.43 6.90 -7.00
N THR A 419 0.20 7.15 -7.44
CA THR A 419 -0.07 7.58 -8.81
C THR A 419 0.35 9.05 -8.97
N GLN A 420 1.36 9.31 -9.80
CA GLN A 420 1.93 10.64 -9.96
C GLN A 420 1.48 11.28 -11.27
N ASN A 421 0.74 12.37 -11.16
CA ASN A 421 0.23 13.15 -12.28
C ASN A 421 0.97 14.49 -12.33
N VAL A 422 1.95 14.60 -13.23
CA VAL A 422 2.67 15.86 -13.45
C VAL A 422 2.03 16.60 -14.61
N VAL A 423 1.77 17.90 -14.45
CA VAL A 423 1.16 18.71 -15.49
C VAL A 423 1.92 20.02 -15.64
N MET A 424 2.40 20.28 -16.86
CA MET A 424 2.96 21.58 -17.20
C MET A 424 1.84 22.62 -17.30
N THR A 425 2.01 23.75 -16.62
CA THR A 425 0.99 24.80 -16.54
C THR A 425 1.66 26.17 -16.42
N LYS A 426 0.92 27.22 -16.78
CA LYS A 426 1.29 28.60 -16.48
C LYS A 426 0.84 28.95 -15.06
N GLU A 427 1.49 29.95 -14.46
CA GLU A 427 1.20 30.40 -13.10
C GLU A 427 -0.26 30.86 -12.94
N SER A 428 -0.80 31.56 -13.94
CA SER A 428 -2.18 32.04 -13.97
C SER A 428 -3.24 30.93 -14.02
N GLU A 429 -2.87 29.73 -14.48
CA GLU A 429 -3.80 28.61 -14.63
C GLU A 429 -3.83 27.70 -13.39
N LYS A 430 -2.85 27.81 -12.49
CA LYS A 430 -2.70 26.92 -11.33
C LYS A 430 -3.92 26.93 -10.42
N LEU A 431 -4.48 28.10 -10.11
CA LEU A 431 -5.62 28.22 -9.20
C LEU A 431 -6.88 27.53 -9.74
N ASN A 432 -7.20 27.74 -11.02
CA ASN A 432 -8.35 27.10 -11.68
C ASN A 432 -8.18 25.58 -11.76
N ARG A 433 -6.96 25.10 -12.02
CA ARG A 433 -6.67 23.66 -12.03
C ARG A 433 -6.76 23.06 -10.62
N LEU A 434 -6.28 23.78 -9.60
CA LEU A 434 -6.39 23.35 -8.21
C LEU A 434 -7.85 23.14 -7.81
N GLN A 435 -8.72 24.10 -8.13
CA GLN A 435 -10.16 24.00 -7.84
C GLN A 435 -10.78 22.78 -8.51
N ARG A 436 -10.49 22.54 -9.80
CA ARG A 436 -10.99 21.34 -10.51
C ARG A 436 -10.56 20.03 -9.83
N LEU A 437 -9.30 19.93 -9.41
CA LEU A 437 -8.81 18.75 -8.71
C LEU A 437 -9.52 18.55 -7.36
N LEU A 438 -9.78 19.65 -6.63
CA LEU A 438 -10.50 19.60 -5.35
C LEU A 438 -11.99 19.25 -5.55
N ASP A 439 -12.61 19.72 -6.63
CA ASP A 439 -13.99 19.38 -6.98
C ASP A 439 -14.14 17.90 -7.34
N GLU A 440 -13.22 17.34 -8.13
CA GLU A 440 -13.16 15.91 -8.46
C GLU A 440 -12.94 15.05 -7.21
N LEU A 441 -12.19 15.56 -6.23
CA LEU A 441 -11.89 14.86 -4.99
C LEU A 441 -13.08 14.81 -4.02
N GLY A 442 -13.91 15.86 -4.02
CA GLY A 442 -15.08 16.00 -3.15
C GLY A 442 -14.71 16.15 -1.67
N ASP A 443 -15.30 15.31 -0.81
CA ASP A 443 -15.12 15.39 0.66
C ASP A 443 -13.87 14.67 1.20
N LYS A 444 -13.02 14.13 0.33
CA LYS A 444 -11.77 13.50 0.78
C LYS A 444 -10.73 14.55 1.16
N THR A 445 -9.77 14.15 1.98
CA THR A 445 -8.72 15.04 2.49
C THR A 445 -7.62 15.26 1.45
N ALA A 446 -7.28 16.54 1.21
CA ALA A 446 -6.16 16.95 0.37
C ALA A 446 -5.17 17.82 1.14
N ILE A 447 -3.89 17.67 0.79
CA ILE A 447 -2.84 18.61 1.19
C ILE A 447 -2.33 19.35 -0.05
N VAL A 448 -2.25 20.68 0.05
CA VAL A 448 -1.77 21.56 -1.02
C VAL A 448 -0.46 22.18 -0.57
N PHE A 449 0.64 21.79 -1.22
CA PHE A 449 1.96 22.31 -0.92
C PHE A 449 2.30 23.54 -1.75
N VAL A 450 2.81 24.57 -1.07
CA VAL A 450 3.32 25.81 -1.65
C VAL A 450 4.68 26.15 -1.06
N ASN A 451 5.50 26.89 -1.81
CA ASN A 451 6.89 27.15 -1.39
C ASN A 451 7.01 28.27 -0.36
N THR A 452 6.09 29.25 -0.35
CA THR A 452 6.20 30.44 0.50
C THR A 452 4.99 30.64 1.43
N LYS A 453 5.24 31.17 2.63
CA LYS A 453 4.19 31.46 3.62
C LYS A 453 3.14 32.45 3.10
N LYS A 454 3.56 33.44 2.31
CA LYS A 454 2.64 34.43 1.71
C LYS A 454 1.71 33.77 0.70
N ASN A 455 2.23 32.84 -0.11
CA ASN A 455 1.43 32.11 -1.08
C ASN A 455 0.44 31.16 -0.39
N ALA A 456 0.83 30.54 0.73
CA ALA A 456 -0.07 29.69 1.53
C ALA A 456 -1.33 30.46 1.98
N ASP A 457 -1.15 31.64 2.55
CA ASP A 457 -2.29 32.48 2.97
C ASP A 457 -3.10 32.98 1.78
N HIS A 458 -2.47 33.29 0.65
CA HIS A 458 -3.17 33.74 -0.56
C HIS A 458 -4.04 32.64 -1.17
N VAL A 459 -3.48 31.45 -1.39
CA VAL A 459 -4.19 30.29 -1.93
C VAL A 459 -5.34 29.89 -1.01
N ALA A 460 -5.10 29.82 0.30
CA ALA A 460 -6.15 29.48 1.25
C ALA A 460 -7.30 30.49 1.27
N LYS A 461 -7.02 31.80 1.23
CA LYS A 461 -8.08 32.82 1.13
C LYS A 461 -8.92 32.69 -0.13
N ASN A 462 -8.31 32.34 -1.26
CA ASN A 462 -9.04 32.13 -2.51
C ASN A 462 -9.90 30.87 -2.48
N LEU A 463 -9.39 29.78 -1.88
CA LEU A 463 -10.16 28.55 -1.68
C LEU A 463 -11.31 28.75 -0.70
N ASP A 464 -11.10 29.47 0.40
CA ASP A 464 -12.14 29.78 1.39
C ASP A 464 -13.28 30.60 0.75
N ARG A 465 -12.96 31.61 -0.06
CA ARG A 465 -13.94 32.37 -0.87
C ARG A 465 -14.71 31.51 -1.86
N SER A 466 -14.10 30.42 -2.33
CA SER A 466 -14.72 29.47 -3.25
C SER A 466 -15.56 28.42 -2.53
N GLY A 467 -15.63 28.45 -1.19
CA GLY A 467 -16.45 27.56 -0.37
C GLY A 467 -15.77 26.29 0.10
N TYR A 468 -14.46 26.11 -0.10
CA TYR A 468 -13.74 24.95 0.41
C TYR A 468 -13.42 25.09 1.91
N ARG A 469 -13.49 23.98 2.65
CA ARG A 469 -13.14 23.95 4.08
C ARG A 469 -11.63 23.84 4.23
N VAL A 470 -10.96 24.99 4.17
CA VAL A 470 -9.50 25.08 4.13
C VAL A 470 -8.89 25.56 5.44
N THR A 471 -7.70 25.07 5.77
CA THR A 471 -6.85 25.60 6.84
C THR A 471 -5.40 25.77 6.35
N THR A 472 -4.60 26.58 7.05
CA THR A 472 -3.20 26.86 6.68
C THR A 472 -2.19 26.44 7.72
N LEU A 473 -1.03 25.95 7.26
CA LEU A 473 0.06 25.49 8.12
C LEU A 473 1.42 25.95 7.57
N HIS A 474 2.01 26.94 8.21
CA HIS A 474 3.31 27.49 7.82
C HIS A 474 4.03 28.14 9.02
N GLY A 475 5.32 28.45 8.84
CA GLY A 475 6.18 29.00 9.89
C GLY A 475 5.72 30.30 10.55
N GLY A 476 4.76 31.02 9.94
CA GLY A 476 4.21 32.28 10.47
C GLY A 476 3.03 32.13 11.42
N LYS A 477 2.47 30.92 11.58
CA LYS A 477 1.41 30.62 12.54
C LYS A 477 2.00 30.37 13.93
N SER A 478 1.30 30.82 14.97
CA SER A 478 1.64 30.47 16.36
C SER A 478 1.48 28.96 16.57
N GLN A 479 2.14 28.42 17.60
CA GLN A 479 2.09 26.98 17.89
C GLN A 479 0.65 26.50 18.14
N GLU A 480 -0.10 27.23 18.97
CA GLU A 480 -1.51 26.95 19.27
C GLU A 480 -2.38 26.94 17.99
N GLN A 481 -2.15 27.89 17.07
CA GLN A 481 -2.85 27.91 15.78
C GLN A 481 -2.52 26.70 14.91
N ARG A 482 -1.29 26.19 14.94
CA ARG A 482 -0.89 24.99 14.20
C ARG A 482 -1.61 23.76 14.75
N GLU A 483 -1.68 23.62 16.07
CA GLU A 483 -2.36 22.51 16.75
C GLU A 483 -3.87 22.51 16.45
N ILE A 484 -4.53 23.68 16.53
CA ILE A 484 -5.95 23.83 16.16
C ILE A 484 -6.19 23.48 14.69
N SER A 485 -5.29 23.91 13.80
CA SER A 485 -5.40 23.63 12.36
C SER A 485 -5.26 22.14 12.05
N LEU A 486 -4.31 21.47 12.69
CA LEU A 486 -4.08 20.04 12.54
C LEU A 486 -5.22 19.21 13.12
N GLU A 487 -5.70 19.58 14.30
CA GLU A 487 -6.83 18.90 14.93
C GLU A 487 -8.11 19.06 14.11
N GLY A 488 -8.36 20.27 13.58
CA GLY A 488 -9.45 20.52 12.65
C GLY A 488 -9.35 19.69 11.36
N PHE A 489 -8.13 19.43 10.87
CA PHE A 489 -7.92 18.59 9.70
C PHE A 489 -8.11 17.10 10.03
N ARG A 490 -7.61 16.62 11.18
CA ARG A 490 -7.80 15.24 11.66
C ARG A 490 -9.27 14.89 11.88
N THR A 491 -10.02 15.81 12.49
CA THR A 491 -11.46 15.68 12.73
C THR A 491 -12.33 15.90 11.48
N LYS A 492 -11.72 16.15 10.31
CA LYS A 492 -12.39 16.47 9.03
C LYS A 492 -13.29 17.70 9.09
N ARG A 493 -13.07 18.60 10.05
CA ARG A 493 -13.65 19.95 10.02
C ARG A 493 -13.17 20.71 8.79
N TYR A 494 -11.88 20.57 8.48
CA TYR A 494 -11.25 21.01 7.24
C TYR A 494 -10.90 19.80 6.37
N ASN A 495 -11.19 19.86 5.07
CA ASN A 495 -10.82 18.83 4.10
C ASN A 495 -9.60 19.23 3.25
N VAL A 496 -9.21 20.51 3.25
CA VAL A 496 -8.03 21.00 2.53
C VAL A 496 -7.03 21.64 3.48
N LEU A 497 -5.78 21.16 3.47
CA LEU A 497 -4.68 21.73 4.24
C LEU A 497 -3.67 22.39 3.29
N VAL A 498 -3.53 23.71 3.34
CA VAL A 498 -2.51 24.43 2.55
C VAL A 498 -1.27 24.62 3.41
N ALA A 499 -0.13 24.06 2.99
CA ALA A 499 1.07 24.00 3.81
C ALA A 499 2.37 24.34 3.06
N THR A 500 3.35 24.85 3.81
CA THR A 500 4.75 24.97 3.36
C THR A 500 5.59 23.81 3.88
N ASP A 501 6.71 23.51 3.22
CA ASP A 501 7.64 22.44 3.62
C ASP A 501 8.10 22.48 5.09
N VAL A 502 8.37 23.68 5.61
CA VAL A 502 8.84 23.89 6.99
C VAL A 502 7.81 23.40 8.02
N ALA A 503 6.53 23.44 7.65
CA ALA A 503 5.42 23.07 8.50
C ALA A 503 4.92 21.64 8.25
N GLY A 504 5.14 21.06 7.06
CA GLY A 504 4.77 19.66 6.79
C GLY A 504 5.80 18.63 7.28
N ARG A 505 7.03 19.06 7.51
CA ARG A 505 8.15 18.20 7.93
C ARG A 505 8.09 17.94 9.45
N GLY A 506 7.98 16.67 9.85
CA GLY A 506 7.95 16.25 11.26
C GLY A 506 6.56 16.24 11.91
N ILE A 507 5.55 16.76 11.21
CA ILE A 507 4.16 16.69 11.67
C ILE A 507 3.52 15.42 11.13
N ASP A 508 2.95 14.61 12.03
CA ASP A 508 2.13 13.45 11.68
C ASP A 508 0.77 13.93 11.17
N ILE A 509 0.78 14.25 9.87
CA ILE A 509 -0.42 14.54 9.11
C ILE A 509 -1.05 13.18 8.77
N PRO A 510 -2.35 12.96 9.07
CA PRO A 510 -3.03 11.72 8.74
C PRO A 510 -2.93 11.43 7.24
N ASP A 511 -2.87 10.15 6.89
CA ASP A 511 -2.81 9.66 5.51
C ASP A 511 -3.90 10.35 4.64
N VAL A 512 -3.45 11.17 3.70
CA VAL A 512 -4.33 11.99 2.84
C VAL A 512 -4.63 11.27 1.54
N ALA A 513 -5.82 11.50 0.98
CA ALA A 513 -6.20 10.87 -0.28
C ALA A 513 -5.46 11.46 -1.49
N HIS A 514 -5.13 12.76 -1.43
CA HIS A 514 -4.52 13.47 -2.55
C HIS A 514 -3.48 14.50 -2.05
N VAL A 515 -2.26 14.39 -2.57
CA VAL A 515 -1.21 15.41 -2.41
C VAL A 515 -1.18 16.27 -3.66
N ILE A 516 -1.31 17.59 -3.51
CA ILE A 516 -1.24 18.54 -4.62
C ILE A 516 -0.04 19.46 -4.41
N ASN A 517 0.99 19.32 -5.23
CA ASN A 517 2.10 20.25 -5.30
C ASN A 517 1.69 21.43 -6.19
N TYR A 518 1.17 22.49 -5.56
CA TYR A 518 0.80 23.72 -6.26
C TYR A 518 2.05 24.46 -6.78
N ASP A 519 3.11 24.47 -5.97
CA ASP A 519 4.44 24.88 -6.37
C ASP A 519 5.37 23.66 -6.33
N MET A 520 6.18 23.46 -7.37
CA MET A 520 7.21 22.42 -7.36
C MET A 520 8.28 22.76 -6.30
N PRO A 521 8.70 21.80 -5.44
CA PRO A 521 9.79 22.04 -4.50
C PRO A 521 11.12 22.22 -5.23
N GLY A 522 12.06 22.93 -4.60
CA GLY A 522 13.37 23.24 -5.18
C GLY A 522 14.32 22.04 -5.34
N ASN A 523 14.00 20.87 -4.79
CA ASN A 523 14.76 19.64 -4.99
C ASN A 523 13.86 18.39 -5.00
N ILE A 524 14.38 17.29 -5.55
CA ILE A 524 13.63 16.04 -5.74
C ILE A 524 13.39 15.26 -4.44
N GLU A 525 14.27 15.39 -3.45
CA GLU A 525 14.11 14.77 -2.14
C GLU A 525 12.86 15.33 -1.45
N MET A 526 12.66 16.65 -1.55
CA MET A 526 11.48 17.31 -1.02
C MET A 526 10.21 16.98 -1.76
N TYR A 527 10.30 16.81 -3.08
CA TYR A 527 9.20 16.25 -3.85
C TYR A 527 8.77 14.89 -3.31
N THR A 528 9.72 13.98 -3.10
CA THR A 528 9.47 12.63 -2.55
C THR A 528 8.83 12.70 -1.16
N HIS A 529 9.30 13.60 -0.28
CA HIS A 529 8.72 13.80 1.05
C HIS A 529 7.29 14.34 1.04
N ARG A 530 6.96 15.21 0.07
CA ARG A 530 5.60 15.74 -0.09
C ARG A 530 4.64 14.66 -0.55
N ILE A 531 5.00 13.91 -1.59
CA ILE A 531 4.12 12.85 -2.13
C ILE A 531 3.98 11.69 -1.14
N GLY A 532 5.00 11.39 -0.31
CA GLY A 532 4.93 10.41 0.77
C GLY A 532 3.98 10.78 1.94
N ARG A 533 3.19 11.85 1.81
CA ARG A 533 2.05 12.15 2.70
C ARG A 533 0.79 11.36 2.34
N THR A 534 0.75 10.77 1.14
CA THR A 534 -0.27 9.80 0.72
C THR A 534 0.38 8.43 0.50
N GLY A 535 -0.45 7.40 0.32
CA GLY A 535 0.02 6.04 0.01
C GLY A 535 0.69 5.32 1.18
N ARG A 536 0.37 5.71 2.43
CA ARG A 536 0.96 5.08 3.62
C ARG A 536 0.26 3.76 3.95
N ALA A 537 1.00 2.85 4.60
CA ALA A 537 0.51 1.56 5.09
C ALA A 537 -0.20 0.68 4.03
N GLY A 538 0.31 0.68 2.79
CA GLY A 538 -0.16 -0.17 1.70
C GLY A 538 -1.40 0.32 0.96
N LYS A 539 -1.90 1.53 1.27
CA LYS A 539 -2.94 2.18 0.46
C LYS A 539 -2.32 2.81 -0.78
N THR A 540 -3.13 2.96 -1.83
CA THR A 540 -2.74 3.74 -3.00
C THR A 540 -3.04 5.22 -2.78
N GLY A 541 -2.13 6.07 -3.23
CA GLY A 541 -2.23 7.52 -3.12
C GLY A 541 -2.21 8.20 -4.48
N VAL A 542 -2.71 9.43 -4.57
CA VAL A 542 -2.57 10.27 -5.77
C VAL A 542 -1.76 11.52 -5.43
N ALA A 543 -0.75 11.80 -6.25
CA ALA A 543 0.02 13.04 -6.20
C ALA A 543 -0.14 13.80 -7.52
N SER A 544 -0.55 15.06 -7.46
CA SER A 544 -0.63 15.94 -8.63
C SER A 544 0.31 17.12 -8.49
N THR A 545 1.11 17.38 -9.52
CA THR A 545 2.17 18.39 -9.46
C THR A 545 2.05 19.35 -10.62
N PHE A 546 1.98 20.64 -10.28
CA PHE A 546 2.03 21.72 -11.26
C PHE A 546 3.47 22.11 -11.51
N LEU A 547 3.89 21.96 -12.77
CA LEU A 547 5.25 22.26 -13.21
C LEU A 547 5.24 23.51 -14.09
N THR A 548 6.12 24.46 -13.79
CA THR A 548 6.28 25.69 -14.55
C THR A 548 7.66 25.77 -15.20
N MET A 549 7.86 26.75 -16.09
CA MET A 549 9.17 27.01 -16.69
C MET A 549 10.20 27.57 -15.70
N HIS A 550 9.80 27.94 -14.48
CA HIS A 550 10.71 28.37 -13.43
C HIS A 550 11.36 27.20 -12.69
N ASP A 551 10.83 25.99 -12.86
CA ASP A 551 11.26 24.80 -12.12
C ASP A 551 12.29 23.95 -12.89
N THR A 552 13.03 24.56 -13.82
CA THR A 552 13.93 23.85 -14.75
C THR A 552 14.99 23.00 -14.05
N ASP A 553 15.42 23.43 -12.87
CA ASP A 553 16.48 22.78 -12.10
C ASP A 553 16.08 21.39 -11.61
N VAL A 554 14.79 21.07 -11.51
CA VAL A 554 14.31 19.76 -11.05
C VAL A 554 13.81 18.87 -12.19
N PHE A 555 13.81 19.35 -13.45
CA PHE A 555 13.21 18.62 -14.57
C PHE A 555 13.87 17.27 -14.85
N TYR A 556 15.21 17.22 -14.81
CA TYR A 556 15.94 15.99 -15.04
C TYR A 556 15.64 14.94 -13.97
N ASP A 557 15.79 15.31 -12.69
CA ASP A 557 15.58 14.39 -11.57
C ASP A 557 14.11 13.94 -11.48
N LEU A 558 13.16 14.85 -11.73
CA LEU A 558 11.73 14.54 -11.79
C LEU A 558 11.42 13.54 -12.90
N LYS A 559 11.98 13.73 -14.10
CA LYS A 559 11.80 12.80 -15.22
C LYS A 559 12.33 11.41 -14.88
N GLN A 560 13.54 11.30 -14.31
CA GLN A 560 14.10 10.01 -13.91
C GLN A 560 13.23 9.30 -12.88
N MET A 561 12.70 10.06 -11.91
CA MET A 561 11.81 9.52 -10.88
C MET A 561 10.46 9.05 -11.45
N LEU A 562 9.88 9.77 -12.41
CA LEU A 562 8.65 9.33 -13.08
C LEU A 562 8.87 8.04 -13.90
N ILE A 563 10.02 7.92 -14.58
CA ILE A 563 10.38 6.71 -15.33
C ILE A 563 10.59 5.54 -14.37
N SER A 564 11.31 5.74 -13.26
CA SER A 564 11.59 4.67 -12.29
C SER A 564 10.33 4.19 -11.56
N SER A 565 9.35 5.07 -11.36
CA SER A 565 8.05 4.74 -10.76
C SER A 565 6.99 4.30 -11.77
N ASN A 566 7.36 4.10 -13.04
CA ASN A 566 6.45 3.75 -14.13
C ASN A 566 5.23 4.69 -14.26
N SER A 567 5.42 5.95 -13.88
CA SER A 567 4.41 7.00 -13.96
C SER A 567 4.47 7.71 -15.32
N PRO A 568 3.33 8.22 -15.84
CA PRO A 568 3.30 8.87 -17.14
C PRO A 568 4.15 10.15 -17.13
N VAL A 569 5.16 10.19 -17.99
CA VAL A 569 5.98 11.40 -18.19
C VAL A 569 5.27 12.34 -19.15
N PRO A 570 5.00 13.61 -18.78
CA PRO A 570 4.44 14.57 -19.70
C PRO A 570 5.33 14.77 -20.93
N HIS A 571 4.73 14.77 -22.13
CA HIS A 571 5.48 14.90 -23.39
C HIS A 571 6.33 16.18 -23.45
N GLU A 572 5.81 17.26 -22.88
CA GLU A 572 6.49 18.55 -22.79
C GLU A 572 7.75 18.45 -21.91
N LEU A 573 7.65 17.81 -20.75
CA LEU A 573 8.80 17.54 -19.87
C LEU A 573 9.81 16.61 -20.56
N ALA A 574 9.35 15.53 -21.19
CA ALA A 574 10.22 14.53 -21.83
C ALA A 574 11.10 15.13 -22.94
N LYS A 575 10.57 16.11 -23.68
CA LYS A 575 11.26 16.80 -24.78
C LYS A 575 12.14 17.97 -24.34
N HIS A 576 11.85 18.58 -23.20
CA HIS A 576 12.52 19.79 -22.73
C HIS A 576 14.03 19.57 -22.55
N GLU A 577 14.86 20.55 -22.93
CA GLU A 577 16.32 20.42 -22.90
C GLU A 577 16.87 20.23 -21.48
N ALA A 578 16.35 20.99 -20.50
CA ALA A 578 16.70 20.85 -19.08
C ALA A 578 16.35 19.47 -18.47
N SER A 579 15.54 18.64 -19.14
CA SER A 579 15.24 17.27 -18.69
C SER A 579 16.23 16.22 -19.22
N LYS A 580 17.13 16.60 -20.13
CA LYS A 580 18.05 15.67 -20.80
C LYS A 580 19.36 15.51 -20.04
N PHE A 581 19.80 16.56 -19.35
CA PHE A 581 21.07 16.62 -18.64
C PHE A 581 20.85 16.94 -17.17
N LYS A 582 21.76 16.45 -16.33
CA LYS A 582 21.70 16.74 -14.90
C LYS A 582 22.00 18.24 -14.68
N PRO A 583 21.28 18.91 -13.76
CA PRO A 583 21.57 20.29 -13.40
C PRO A 583 23.04 20.45 -13.00
N GLY A 584 23.74 21.43 -13.60
CA GLY A 584 25.16 21.68 -13.34
C GLY A 584 26.16 20.85 -14.17
N SER A 585 25.71 19.87 -14.97
CA SER A 585 26.60 19.25 -15.97
C SER A 585 26.73 20.15 -17.20
N ILE A 586 27.95 20.54 -17.55
CA ILE A 586 28.24 21.23 -18.81
C ILE A 586 27.84 20.30 -19.95
N PRO A 587 27.01 20.73 -20.92
CA PRO A 587 26.73 19.91 -22.08
C PRO A 587 28.02 19.79 -22.90
N ASP A 588 28.63 18.62 -22.87
CA ASP A 588 29.85 18.34 -23.60
C ASP A 588 29.52 18.29 -25.10
N ARG A 589 29.66 19.44 -25.76
CA ARG A 589 29.44 19.76 -27.19
C ARG A 589 28.03 19.48 -27.77
N PRO A 590 27.52 20.37 -28.65
CA PRO A 590 26.39 20.02 -29.49
C PRO A 590 26.79 18.90 -30.48
N PRO A 591 25.87 17.97 -30.81
CA PRO A 591 26.17 16.89 -31.74
C PRO A 591 26.52 17.46 -33.11
N ARG A 592 27.73 17.19 -33.60
CA ARG A 592 28.10 17.52 -34.98
C ARG A 592 27.29 16.64 -35.92
N ARG A 593 26.69 17.26 -36.92
CA ARG A 593 25.76 16.68 -37.91
C ARG A 593 26.35 15.56 -38.79
N ASN A 594 27.62 15.14 -38.59
CA ASN A 594 28.38 14.36 -39.57
C ASN A 594 29.08 13.09 -39.05
N ASP A 595 28.77 12.57 -37.86
CA ASP A 595 29.32 11.27 -37.46
C ASP A 595 28.49 10.13 -38.09
N THR A 596 28.69 9.95 -39.40
CA THR A 596 28.42 8.69 -40.08
C THR A 596 29.36 7.63 -39.51
N VAL A 597 28.84 6.79 -38.64
CA VAL A 597 29.51 5.56 -38.22
C VAL A 597 29.57 4.64 -39.44
N PHE A 598 30.73 4.59 -40.10
CA PHE A 598 31.07 3.47 -40.97
C PHE A 598 31.42 2.28 -40.07
N ALA A 599 30.54 1.29 -40.04
CA ALA A 599 30.86 -0.02 -39.49
C ALA A 599 31.68 -0.80 -40.55
N HIS A 600 32.84 -1.31 -40.14
CA HIS A 600 33.52 -2.41 -40.84
C HIS A 600 32.95 -3.74 -40.39
#